data_AF-K0DYV9-F1
#
_entry.id   AF-K0DYV9-F1
#
_cell.length_a   1.000
_cell.length_b   1.000
_cell.length_c   1.000
_cell.angle_alpha   90.00
_cell.angle_beta   90.00
_cell.angle_gamma   90.00
#
_symmetry.space_group_name_H-M   'P 1'
#
loop_
_entity.id
_entity.type
_entity.pdbx_description
1 polymer ?
#
loop_
_entity_poly.entity_id
_entity_poly.type
_entity_poly.pdbx_seq_one_letter_code
_entity_poly.pdbx_strand_id
1 'polypeptide(L)'
;MAVRIAVVIARFHRVGLRISAGLLATALAISPATGTPPDFSAVTKDHPIVLPLDTGAHARFRTEWWYATGWLATPDGLPLGFQITFFRSATGHDAADPSAFAPSQLIIAHAALSDPAIGHLIHDQRISREGFGLAYAKPANTDVKLDAWKMVRTADGRYDVTVDAGDFALHLTLAPTQAPLIQGERGYSRKGPRPEQASYYYSEPQLRVSGSVVRPAEGSGTSPRVTAVTGSAWLDHEWSSTLLDADAVGWDWLGANLFDGSALMAFKVRSRDGRAMWAHAALRDPNGRVTAFGPSDVEFTPRRTWRSPRTNTAYPVAMTVRAGPLTWQLDPLMDDQELDSRQSTGAVYWEGAARVSRAGADVGRGYLELTGYAGALRTGGER
;
A
#
# COMPACT_ATOMS: atom_id res chain seq x y z
N MET A 1 30.38 -53.48 -11.35
CA MET A 1 28.91 -53.33 -11.44
C MET A 1 28.66 -52.28 -12.53
N ALA A 2 28.96 -52.55 -13.81
CA ALA A 2 28.28 -53.44 -14.76
C ALA A 2 26.85 -52.92 -15.01
N VAL A 3 26.37 -52.56 -16.21
CA VAL A 3 26.61 -53.11 -17.55
C VAL A 3 26.19 -52.08 -18.63
N ARG A 4 26.91 -52.05 -19.77
CA ARG A 4 26.52 -51.44 -21.05
C ARG A 4 25.57 -52.39 -21.83
N ILE A 5 24.47 -51.90 -22.39
CA ILE A 5 23.69 -52.56 -23.47
C ILE A 5 23.16 -51.42 -24.38
N ALA A 6 23.77 -51.11 -25.53
CA ALA A 6 23.66 -51.78 -26.84
C ALA A 6 22.21 -51.85 -27.37
N VAL A 7 21.81 -50.86 -28.19
CA VAL A 7 20.61 -50.98 -29.03
C VAL A 7 21.04 -51.33 -30.45
N VAL A 8 20.44 -52.40 -30.94
CA VAL A 8 20.66 -53.12 -32.18
C VAL A 8 20.10 -52.35 -33.38
N ILE A 9 20.87 -52.31 -34.47
CA ILE A 9 20.40 -51.92 -35.81
C ILE A 9 19.58 -53.06 -36.39
N ALA A 10 18.31 -52.82 -36.72
CA ALA A 10 17.51 -53.68 -37.58
C ALA A 10 17.12 -52.92 -38.85
N ARG A 11 17.70 -53.35 -39.99
CA ARG A 11 17.23 -53.00 -41.33
C ARG A 11 15.94 -53.77 -41.59
N PHE A 12 14.86 -53.07 -41.94
CA PHE A 12 13.72 -53.67 -42.63
C PHE A 12 13.37 -52.89 -43.89
N HIS A 13 12.91 -53.67 -44.87
CA HIS A 13 12.87 -53.36 -46.28
C HIS A 13 11.76 -52.37 -46.64
N ARG A 14 12.01 -51.58 -47.68
CA ARG A 14 10.98 -50.83 -48.39
C ARG A 14 10.01 -51.82 -49.03
N VAL A 15 8.74 -51.74 -48.65
CA VAL A 15 7.62 -52.12 -49.52
C VAL A 15 6.73 -50.89 -49.63
N GLY A 16 6.65 -50.35 -50.85
CA GLY A 16 5.84 -49.19 -51.15
C GLY A 16 4.38 -49.59 -51.23
N LEU A 17 3.52 -48.79 -50.61
CA LEU A 17 2.13 -48.69 -51.03
C LEU A 17 1.77 -47.20 -51.11
N ARG A 18 1.49 -46.77 -52.34
CA ARG A 18 0.99 -45.44 -52.68
C ARG A 18 -0.42 -45.31 -52.12
N ILE A 19 -0.61 -44.46 -51.11
CA ILE A 19 -1.93 -43.95 -50.74
C ILE A 19 -1.88 -42.45 -50.96
N SER A 20 -2.55 -42.01 -52.00
CA SER A 20 -2.86 -40.62 -52.28
C SER A 20 -3.89 -40.15 -51.24
N ALA A 21 -3.47 -39.35 -50.28
CA ALA A 21 -4.35 -38.56 -49.44
C ALA A 21 -3.91 -37.10 -49.56
N GLY A 22 -4.72 -36.28 -50.21
CA GLY A 22 -4.49 -34.85 -50.29
C GLY A 22 -4.56 -34.23 -48.90
N LEU A 23 -3.41 -33.81 -48.36
CA LEU A 23 -3.39 -32.89 -47.22
C LEU A 23 -3.72 -31.49 -47.75
N LEU A 24 -4.93 -31.03 -47.45
CA LEU A 24 -5.26 -29.62 -47.42
C LEU A 24 -4.48 -29.02 -46.24
N ALA A 25 -3.33 -28.40 -46.52
CA ALA A 25 -2.61 -27.62 -45.52
C ALA A 25 -3.39 -26.32 -45.24
N THR A 26 -4.35 -26.37 -44.32
CA THR A 26 -4.87 -25.16 -43.68
C THR A 26 -3.74 -24.56 -42.85
N ALA A 27 -3.06 -23.57 -43.41
CA ALA A 27 -2.21 -22.68 -42.64
C ALA A 27 -3.11 -21.95 -41.64
N LEU A 28 -3.13 -22.40 -40.37
CA LEU A 28 -3.58 -21.54 -39.28
C LEU A 28 -2.59 -20.38 -39.21
N ALA A 29 -2.95 -19.27 -39.83
CA ALA A 29 -2.39 -17.98 -39.49
C ALA A 29 -2.81 -17.70 -38.04
N ILE A 30 -1.98 -18.13 -37.08
CA ILE A 30 -2.02 -17.60 -35.72
C ILE A 30 -1.50 -16.17 -35.84
N SER A 31 -2.38 -15.26 -36.22
CA SER A 31 -2.12 -13.83 -36.03
C SER A 31 -1.85 -13.65 -34.54
N PRO A 32 -0.70 -13.13 -34.11
CA PRO A 32 -0.60 -12.63 -32.76
C PRO A 32 -1.63 -11.51 -32.68
N ALA A 33 -2.72 -11.76 -31.95
CA ALA A 33 -3.60 -10.69 -31.51
C ALA A 33 -2.74 -9.81 -30.62
N THR A 34 -2.14 -8.79 -31.21
CA THR A 34 -1.57 -7.67 -30.48
C THR A 34 -2.78 -6.89 -29.98
N GLY A 35 -3.31 -7.33 -28.84
CA GLY A 35 -4.37 -6.60 -28.15
C GLY A 35 -3.88 -5.18 -27.90
N THR A 36 -4.69 -4.19 -28.28
CA THR A 36 -4.45 -2.80 -27.89
C THR A 36 -4.27 -2.77 -26.37
N PRO A 37 -3.21 -2.16 -25.83
CA PRO A 37 -3.06 -2.02 -24.38
C PRO A 37 -4.35 -1.42 -23.81
N PRO A 38 -4.90 -1.95 -22.70
CA PRO A 38 -6.10 -1.40 -22.11
C PRO A 38 -5.86 0.07 -21.73
N ASP A 39 -6.76 0.94 -22.19
CA ASP A 39 -6.69 2.36 -21.93
C ASP A 39 -7.22 2.64 -20.50
N PHE A 40 -6.31 2.84 -19.56
CA PHE A 40 -6.69 3.17 -18.18
C PHE A 40 -7.24 4.60 -18.11
N SER A 41 -8.25 4.81 -17.26
CA SER A 41 -8.83 6.14 -17.07
C SER A 41 -7.79 7.12 -16.51
N ALA A 42 -7.70 8.31 -17.10
CA ALA A 42 -6.82 9.37 -16.63
C ALA A 42 -7.38 10.05 -15.37
N VAL A 43 -6.48 10.59 -14.54
CA VAL A 43 -6.86 11.47 -13.42
C VAL A 43 -6.93 12.91 -13.92
N THR A 44 -8.06 13.55 -13.74
CA THR A 44 -8.34 14.90 -14.27
C THR A 44 -8.97 15.79 -13.19
N LYS A 45 -8.89 17.11 -13.35
CA LYS A 45 -9.34 18.09 -12.34
C LYS A 45 -10.86 18.27 -12.27
N ASP A 46 -11.56 17.87 -13.33
CA ASP A 46 -12.99 18.05 -13.54
C ASP A 46 -13.84 16.96 -12.89
N HIS A 47 -13.23 15.89 -12.38
CA HIS A 47 -13.92 14.84 -11.63
C HIS A 47 -13.67 15.02 -10.12
N PRO A 48 -14.59 15.67 -9.37
CA PRO A 48 -14.48 15.73 -7.92
C PRO A 48 -14.78 14.35 -7.30
N ILE A 49 -14.20 14.07 -6.14
CA ILE A 49 -14.58 12.92 -5.33
C ILE A 49 -16.01 13.09 -4.80
N VAL A 50 -16.82 12.04 -4.93
CA VAL A 50 -18.22 11.96 -4.48
C VAL A 50 -18.38 10.82 -3.49
N LEU A 51 -18.57 11.16 -2.22
CA LEU A 51 -18.82 10.16 -1.17
C LEU A 51 -20.33 10.00 -0.92
N PRO A 52 -20.82 8.77 -0.65
CA PRO A 52 -20.06 7.54 -0.42
C PRO A 52 -19.72 6.72 -1.68
N LEU A 53 -20.05 7.19 -2.89
CA LEU A 53 -19.83 6.43 -4.13
C LEU A 53 -18.37 6.01 -4.31
N ASP A 54 -17.44 6.93 -4.09
CA ASP A 54 -15.99 6.72 -4.25
C ASP A 54 -15.34 6.03 -3.03
N THR A 55 -16.13 5.40 -2.16
CA THR A 55 -15.59 4.52 -1.11
C THR A 55 -15.24 3.13 -1.65
N GLY A 56 -15.86 2.73 -2.77
CA GLY A 56 -15.57 1.46 -3.43
C GLY A 56 -14.36 1.51 -4.38
N ALA A 57 -14.05 0.36 -4.97
CA ALA A 57 -12.93 0.19 -5.88
C ALA A 57 -13.15 0.80 -7.27
N HIS A 58 -12.13 1.47 -7.81
CA HIS A 58 -12.15 2.12 -9.12
C HIS A 58 -11.36 1.32 -10.18
N ALA A 59 -11.87 0.15 -10.57
CA ALA A 59 -11.16 -0.82 -11.44
C ALA A 59 -10.67 -0.31 -12.81
N ARG A 60 -11.19 0.84 -13.29
CA ARG A 60 -10.72 1.49 -14.54
C ARG A 60 -9.39 2.23 -14.38
N PHE A 61 -8.94 2.47 -13.16
CA PHE A 61 -7.63 3.06 -12.87
C PHE A 61 -6.60 1.98 -12.62
N ARG A 62 -5.36 2.24 -13.05
CA ARG A 62 -4.28 1.26 -12.97
C ARG A 62 -3.95 0.85 -11.54
N THR A 63 -3.97 1.79 -10.60
CA THR A 63 -3.53 1.59 -9.21
C THR A 63 -4.53 2.15 -8.21
N GLU A 64 -4.68 1.49 -7.07
CA GLU A 64 -5.53 1.94 -5.97
C GLU A 64 -5.07 1.40 -4.62
N TRP A 65 -5.22 2.19 -3.57
CA TRP A 65 -4.67 1.95 -2.25
C TRP A 65 -5.73 2.17 -1.18
N TRP A 66 -5.82 1.23 -0.24
CA TRP A 66 -6.48 1.41 1.05
C TRP A 66 -5.42 1.26 2.13
N TYR A 67 -5.03 2.37 2.75
CA TYR A 67 -3.91 2.41 3.70
C TYR A 67 -4.39 2.90 5.06
N ALA A 68 -4.56 1.96 6.00
CA ALA A 68 -4.93 2.25 7.36
C ALA A 68 -3.70 2.23 8.27
N THR A 69 -3.44 3.32 8.97
CA THR A 69 -2.37 3.44 9.98
C THR A 69 -2.95 3.84 11.32
N GLY A 70 -2.35 3.42 12.42
CA GLY A 70 -2.89 3.81 13.71
C GLY A 70 -2.07 3.44 14.92
N TRP A 71 -2.50 4.01 16.04
CA TRP A 71 -1.97 3.78 17.36
C TRP A 71 -3.03 3.10 18.22
N LEU A 72 -2.60 2.08 18.94
CA LEU A 72 -3.42 1.31 19.87
C LEU A 72 -2.85 1.46 21.28
N ALA A 73 -3.74 1.37 22.26
CA ALA A 73 -3.43 1.23 23.66
C ALA A 73 -4.02 -0.10 24.16
N THR A 74 -3.18 -0.89 24.83
CA THR A 74 -3.59 -2.08 25.57
C THR A 74 -4.24 -1.68 26.91
N PRO A 75 -4.88 -2.60 27.65
CA PRO A 75 -5.54 -2.28 28.93
C PRO A 75 -4.58 -1.79 30.02
N ASP A 76 -3.31 -2.19 29.94
CA ASP A 76 -2.19 -1.73 30.78
C ASP A 76 -1.53 -0.44 30.26
N GLY A 77 -2.07 0.18 29.21
CA GLY A 77 -1.63 1.49 28.70
C GLY A 77 -0.39 1.44 27.81
N LEU A 78 0.05 0.26 27.37
CA LEU A 78 1.19 0.13 26.47
C LEU A 78 0.80 0.53 25.05
N PRO A 79 1.63 1.34 24.36
CA PRO A 79 1.36 1.75 22.99
C PRO A 79 1.79 0.67 22.00
N LEU A 80 0.94 0.42 21.00
CA LEU A 80 1.28 -0.35 19.80
C LEU A 80 1.01 0.52 18.57
N GLY A 81 1.83 0.37 17.53
CA GLY A 81 1.53 0.87 16.19
C GLY A 81 0.97 -0.25 15.31
N PHE A 82 0.07 0.06 14.39
CA PHE A 82 -0.29 -0.86 13.32
C PHE A 82 -0.41 -0.14 11.98
N GLN A 83 -0.16 -0.88 10.91
CA GLN A 83 -0.62 -0.49 9.58
C GLN A 83 -1.20 -1.69 8.83
N ILE A 84 -2.13 -1.43 7.93
CA ILE A 84 -2.76 -2.40 7.03
C ILE A 84 -2.92 -1.71 5.68
N THR A 85 -2.29 -2.27 4.67
CA THR A 85 -2.36 -1.77 3.29
C THR A 85 -2.97 -2.83 2.40
N PHE A 86 -3.96 -2.44 1.60
CA PHE A 86 -4.35 -3.16 0.39
C PHE A 86 -4.02 -2.30 -0.83
N PHE A 87 -3.38 -2.91 -1.82
CA PHE A 87 -3.07 -2.28 -3.09
C PHE A 87 -3.64 -3.10 -4.23
N ARG A 88 -4.41 -2.47 -5.11
CA ARG A 88 -4.80 -3.05 -6.39
C ARG A 88 -3.90 -2.51 -7.49
N SER A 89 -3.39 -3.41 -8.33
CA SER A 89 -2.76 -3.07 -9.60
C SER A 89 -3.39 -3.81 -10.75
N ALA A 90 -3.88 -3.07 -11.74
CA ALA A 90 -4.19 -3.63 -13.05
C ALA A 90 -2.88 -3.95 -13.79
N THR A 91 -2.80 -5.13 -14.41
CA THR A 91 -1.57 -5.58 -15.09
C THR A 91 -1.47 -5.12 -16.54
N GLY A 92 -2.58 -4.64 -17.09
CA GLY A 92 -2.70 -4.35 -18.52
C GLY A 92 -2.95 -5.60 -19.37
N HIS A 93 -3.20 -6.76 -18.74
CA HIS A 93 -3.62 -7.97 -19.44
C HIS A 93 -4.91 -7.72 -20.23
N ASP A 94 -5.04 -8.38 -21.38
CA ASP A 94 -6.18 -8.21 -22.27
C ASP A 94 -7.48 -8.56 -21.53
N ALA A 95 -8.37 -7.56 -21.41
CA ALA A 95 -9.66 -7.72 -20.76
C ALA A 95 -10.60 -8.68 -21.53
N ALA A 96 -10.30 -8.97 -22.81
CA ALA A 96 -11.04 -9.93 -23.61
C ALA A 96 -10.60 -11.39 -23.37
N ASP A 97 -9.51 -11.63 -22.63
CA ASP A 97 -9.09 -13.00 -22.28
C ASP A 97 -10.15 -13.66 -21.37
N PRO A 98 -10.82 -14.73 -21.82
CA PRO A 98 -11.88 -15.38 -21.05
C PRO A 98 -11.35 -16.26 -19.91
N SER A 99 -10.03 -16.42 -19.79
CA SER A 99 -9.41 -17.27 -18.78
C SER A 99 -9.72 -16.76 -17.37
N ALA A 100 -10.31 -17.62 -16.54
CA ALA A 100 -10.47 -17.37 -15.12
C ALA A 100 -9.13 -17.22 -14.37
N PHE A 101 -8.00 -17.57 -15.01
CA PHE A 101 -6.66 -17.41 -14.46
C PHE A 101 -5.92 -16.16 -14.98
N ALA A 102 -6.51 -15.40 -15.92
CA ALA A 102 -5.92 -14.19 -16.45
C ALA A 102 -5.53 -13.23 -15.30
N PRO A 103 -4.29 -12.75 -15.25
CA PRO A 103 -3.81 -11.90 -14.17
C PRO A 103 -4.27 -10.44 -14.33
N SER A 104 -5.51 -10.17 -14.73
CA SER A 104 -5.96 -8.81 -15.12
C SER A 104 -5.82 -7.79 -13.99
N GLN A 105 -6.03 -8.23 -12.75
CA GLN A 105 -5.85 -7.45 -11.54
C GLN A 105 -5.03 -8.24 -10.53
N LEU A 106 -4.14 -7.55 -9.82
CA LEU A 106 -3.42 -8.04 -8.66
C LEU A 106 -3.95 -7.33 -7.42
N ILE A 107 -4.24 -8.09 -6.37
CA ILE A 107 -4.47 -7.58 -5.02
C ILE A 107 -3.22 -7.93 -4.21
N ILE A 108 -2.60 -6.90 -3.65
CA ILE A 108 -1.43 -6.98 -2.79
C ILE A 108 -1.86 -6.49 -1.41
N ALA A 109 -1.37 -7.13 -0.35
CA ALA A 109 -1.62 -6.67 1.00
C ALA A 109 -0.36 -6.82 1.86
N HIS A 110 -0.16 -5.89 2.78
CA HIS A 110 0.78 -6.06 3.88
C HIS A 110 0.21 -5.45 5.14
N ALA A 111 0.47 -6.10 6.27
CA ALA A 111 0.04 -5.65 7.57
C ALA A 111 1.23 -5.75 8.51
N ALA A 112 1.26 -4.87 9.50
CA ALA A 112 2.32 -4.85 10.49
C ALA A 112 1.84 -4.41 11.86
N LEU A 113 2.55 -4.88 12.88
CA LEU A 113 2.39 -4.51 14.27
C LEU A 113 3.75 -4.04 14.82
N SER A 114 3.75 -2.83 15.38
CA SER A 114 4.88 -2.23 16.08
C SER A 114 4.68 -2.36 17.58
N ASP A 115 5.38 -3.31 18.20
CA ASP A 115 5.43 -3.49 19.65
C ASP A 115 6.83 -3.15 20.17
N PRO A 116 6.99 -2.07 20.97
CA PRO A 116 8.28 -1.71 21.54
C PRO A 116 8.94 -2.81 22.37
N ALA A 117 8.18 -3.74 22.95
CA ALA A 117 8.73 -4.87 23.70
C ALA A 117 9.47 -5.87 22.79
N ILE A 118 9.10 -5.92 21.51
CA ILE A 118 9.70 -6.80 20.49
C ILE A 118 10.86 -6.09 19.78
N GLY A 119 10.80 -4.75 19.71
CA GLY A 119 11.91 -3.91 19.27
C GLY A 119 12.18 -3.93 17.76
N HIS A 120 11.36 -4.64 16.98
CA HIS A 120 11.34 -4.62 15.52
C HIS A 120 9.93 -4.86 14.99
N LEU A 121 9.67 -4.48 13.74
CA LEU A 121 8.37 -4.66 13.10
C LEU A 121 8.04 -6.14 12.92
N ILE A 122 6.88 -6.57 13.44
CA ILE A 122 6.28 -7.84 13.01
C ILE A 122 5.41 -7.53 11.82
N HIS A 123 5.57 -8.27 10.73
CA HIS A 123 4.80 -8.02 9.52
C HIS A 123 4.55 -9.29 8.72
N ASP A 124 3.52 -9.24 7.88
CA ASP A 124 3.23 -10.27 6.89
C ASP A 124 2.78 -9.58 5.59
N GLN A 125 2.94 -10.26 4.46
CA GLN A 125 2.69 -9.72 3.14
C GLN A 125 2.13 -10.79 2.21
N ARG A 126 1.22 -10.40 1.33
CA ARG A 126 0.55 -11.32 0.41
C ARG A 126 0.32 -10.65 -0.94
N ILE A 127 0.27 -11.48 -1.98
CA ILE A 127 -0.09 -11.06 -3.33
C ILE A 127 -0.91 -12.18 -3.97
N SER A 128 -2.01 -11.81 -4.62
CA SER A 128 -2.82 -12.74 -5.41
C SER A 128 -3.37 -12.05 -6.63
N ARG A 129 -3.56 -12.82 -7.70
CA ARG A 129 -4.46 -12.43 -8.79
C ARG A 129 -5.88 -12.30 -8.21
N GLU A 130 -6.63 -11.32 -8.68
CA GLU A 130 -8.06 -11.24 -8.40
C GLU A 130 -8.76 -12.49 -8.97
N GLY A 131 -9.78 -12.98 -8.26
CA GLY A 131 -10.61 -14.10 -8.73
C GLY A 131 -10.92 -15.14 -7.65
N PHE A 132 -11.76 -16.10 -8.04
CA PHE A 132 -12.14 -17.27 -7.24
C PHE A 132 -12.70 -16.96 -5.84
N GLY A 133 -13.12 -15.71 -5.57
CA GLY A 133 -13.56 -15.26 -4.25
C GLY A 133 -12.43 -15.15 -3.20
N LEU A 134 -11.19 -15.46 -3.58
CA LEU A 134 -10.04 -15.44 -2.68
C LEU A 134 -9.47 -14.02 -2.57
N ALA A 135 -9.36 -13.30 -3.68
CA ALA A 135 -8.92 -11.92 -3.71
C ALA A 135 -9.84 -11.07 -4.58
N TYR A 136 -10.17 -9.86 -4.12
CA TYR A 136 -10.99 -8.89 -4.85
C TYR A 136 -10.92 -7.49 -4.23
N ALA A 137 -11.32 -6.48 -5.01
CA ALA A 137 -11.73 -5.17 -4.51
C ALA A 137 -13.04 -4.74 -5.21
N LYS A 138 -14.13 -4.56 -4.45
CA LYS A 138 -15.46 -4.33 -5.05
C LYS A 138 -15.78 -2.85 -5.27
N PRO A 139 -16.49 -2.48 -6.35
CA PRO A 139 -16.73 -1.08 -6.71
C PRO A 139 -17.84 -0.37 -5.94
N ALA A 140 -18.75 -1.10 -5.28
CA ALA A 140 -19.94 -0.48 -4.67
C ALA A 140 -19.67 0.21 -3.32
N ASN A 141 -18.64 -0.23 -2.62
CA ASN A 141 -18.28 0.18 -1.26
C ASN A 141 -16.89 -0.38 -0.95
N THR A 142 -16.22 0.08 0.09
CA THR A 142 -14.96 -0.55 0.52
C THR A 142 -15.24 -1.98 0.96
N ASP A 143 -14.90 -2.95 0.12
CA ASP A 143 -14.90 -4.39 0.39
C ASP A 143 -13.72 -4.97 -0.37
N VAL A 144 -12.55 -4.95 0.29
CA VAL A 144 -11.30 -5.45 -0.24
C VAL A 144 -10.86 -6.67 0.56
N LYS A 145 -10.43 -7.71 -0.15
CA LYS A 145 -10.08 -9.01 0.43
C LYS A 145 -8.87 -9.61 -0.27
N LEU A 146 -8.02 -10.25 0.52
CA LEU A 146 -6.97 -11.15 0.05
C LEU A 146 -6.88 -12.33 1.04
N ASP A 147 -7.33 -13.50 0.59
CA ASP A 147 -7.46 -14.69 1.41
C ASP A 147 -8.29 -14.43 2.69
N ALA A 148 -7.78 -14.68 3.90
CA ALA A 148 -8.47 -14.36 5.14
C ALA A 148 -8.48 -12.86 5.49
N TRP A 149 -7.61 -12.06 4.85
CA TRP A 149 -7.46 -10.65 5.18
C TRP A 149 -8.52 -9.81 4.50
N LYS A 150 -9.13 -8.89 5.23
CA LYS A 150 -10.28 -8.15 4.75
C LYS A 150 -10.42 -6.77 5.41
N MET A 151 -10.87 -5.80 4.62
CA MET A 151 -11.39 -4.52 5.11
C MET A 151 -12.76 -4.27 4.47
N VAL A 152 -13.79 -4.07 5.29
CA VAL A 152 -15.17 -3.82 4.85
C VAL A 152 -15.70 -2.57 5.53
N ARG A 153 -16.14 -1.59 4.74
CA ARG A 153 -16.91 -0.46 5.23
C ARG A 153 -18.36 -0.88 5.43
N THR A 154 -18.92 -0.74 6.62
CA THR A 154 -20.31 -1.09 6.89
C THR A 154 -21.26 0.08 6.57
N ALA A 155 -22.57 -0.16 6.62
CA ALA A 155 -23.58 0.84 6.26
C ALA A 155 -23.52 2.10 7.14
N ASP A 156 -23.05 1.99 8.38
CA ASP A 156 -22.85 3.12 9.31
C ASP A 156 -21.54 3.89 9.06
N GLY A 157 -20.72 3.45 8.09
CA GLY A 157 -19.45 4.06 7.73
C GLY A 157 -18.23 3.55 8.48
N ARG A 158 -18.39 2.67 9.49
CA ARG A 158 -17.24 2.04 10.15
C ARG A 158 -16.53 1.06 9.22
N TYR A 159 -15.26 0.81 9.46
CA TYR A 159 -14.48 -0.21 8.77
C TYR A 159 -14.23 -1.38 9.71
N ASP A 160 -14.74 -2.56 9.35
CA ASP A 160 -14.41 -3.81 10.01
C ASP A 160 -13.19 -4.42 9.30
N VAL A 161 -12.11 -4.63 10.03
CA VAL A 161 -10.81 -5.07 9.53
C VAL A 161 -10.40 -6.38 10.19
N THR A 162 -10.01 -7.35 9.37
CA THR A 162 -9.53 -8.66 9.80
C THR A 162 -8.22 -8.96 9.10
N VAL A 163 -7.18 -9.22 9.88
CA VAL A 163 -5.86 -9.67 9.42
C VAL A 163 -5.46 -10.83 10.32
N ASP A 164 -5.36 -12.02 9.74
CA ASP A 164 -4.82 -13.22 10.38
C ASP A 164 -3.47 -13.53 9.74
N ALA A 165 -2.40 -12.97 10.32
CA ALA A 165 -1.03 -13.21 9.89
C ALA A 165 -0.41 -14.40 10.64
N GLY A 166 0.78 -14.83 10.22
CA GLY A 166 1.46 -15.96 10.87
C GLY A 166 1.76 -15.73 12.35
N ASP A 167 2.30 -14.56 12.69
CA ASP A 167 2.80 -14.25 14.04
C ASP A 167 1.91 -13.27 14.82
N PHE A 168 0.92 -12.67 14.18
CA PHE A 168 0.01 -11.70 14.81
C PHE A 168 -1.37 -11.70 14.14
N ALA A 169 -2.35 -11.08 14.79
CA ALA A 169 -3.65 -10.83 14.19
C ALA A 169 -4.17 -9.45 14.57
N LEU A 170 -4.91 -8.81 13.67
CA LEU A 170 -5.60 -7.53 13.90
C LEU A 170 -7.09 -7.74 13.59
N HIS A 171 -7.93 -7.68 14.62
CA HIS A 171 -9.39 -7.72 14.49
C HIS A 171 -9.92 -6.40 15.02
N LEU A 172 -10.04 -5.41 14.13
CA LEU A 172 -10.26 -4.02 14.50
C LEU A 172 -11.51 -3.46 13.83
N THR A 173 -12.22 -2.60 14.54
CA THR A 173 -13.22 -1.70 13.98
C THR A 173 -12.66 -0.29 14.00
N LEU A 174 -12.69 0.41 12.87
CA LEU A 174 -12.29 1.80 12.70
C LEU A 174 -13.53 2.65 12.45
N ALA A 175 -13.98 3.42 13.44
CA ALA A 175 -15.21 4.20 13.37
C ALA A 175 -14.92 5.68 13.07
N PRO A 176 -15.47 6.27 11.99
CA PRO A 176 -15.32 7.69 11.70
C PRO A 176 -15.81 8.58 12.84
N THR A 177 -15.05 9.63 13.15
CA THR A 177 -15.43 10.64 14.15
C THR A 177 -15.56 12.04 13.55
N GLN A 178 -15.15 12.20 12.30
CA GLN A 178 -15.16 13.46 11.55
C GLN A 178 -15.51 13.17 10.09
N ALA A 179 -15.83 14.22 9.33
CA ALA A 179 -15.98 14.10 7.88
C ALA A 179 -14.65 13.70 7.22
N PRO A 180 -14.69 12.99 6.07
CA PRO A 180 -13.50 12.73 5.27
C PRO A 180 -12.76 14.03 4.89
N LEU A 181 -11.43 13.97 4.88
CA LEU A 181 -10.54 15.03 4.43
C LEU A 181 -10.22 14.81 2.94
N ILE A 182 -10.89 15.57 2.08
CA ILE A 182 -10.62 15.56 0.64
C ILE A 182 -9.26 16.23 0.39
N GLN A 183 -8.33 15.52 -0.25
CA GLN A 183 -6.98 16.02 -0.50
C GLN A 183 -6.92 16.82 -1.81
N GLY A 184 -5.92 17.69 -1.94
CA GLY A 184 -5.72 18.49 -3.14
C GLY A 184 -6.92 19.36 -3.54
N GLU A 185 -7.14 19.50 -4.85
CA GLU A 185 -8.21 20.31 -5.41
C GLU A 185 -9.47 19.44 -5.64
N ARG A 186 -10.35 19.34 -4.64
CA ARG A 186 -11.57 18.50 -4.66
C ARG A 186 -11.29 17.01 -4.92
N GLY A 187 -10.16 16.52 -4.44
CA GLY A 187 -9.74 15.12 -4.57
C GLY A 187 -8.64 14.95 -5.61
N TYR A 188 -8.48 15.87 -6.56
CA TYR A 188 -7.36 15.88 -7.47
C TYR A 188 -6.08 16.31 -6.73
N SER A 189 -5.24 15.33 -6.39
CA SER A 189 -3.99 15.52 -5.65
C SER A 189 -2.79 15.28 -6.55
N ARG A 190 -2.02 16.34 -6.82
CA ARG A 190 -0.79 16.23 -7.62
C ARG A 190 0.33 15.63 -6.79
N LYS A 191 1.10 14.75 -7.42
CA LYS A 191 2.31 14.09 -6.89
C LYS A 191 3.57 14.38 -7.73
N GLY A 192 3.47 15.30 -8.68
CA GLY A 192 4.58 15.68 -9.56
C GLY A 192 4.36 17.03 -10.26
N PRO A 193 5.41 17.57 -10.91
CA PRO A 193 5.37 18.85 -11.60
C PRO A 193 4.46 18.86 -12.83
N ARG A 194 4.14 17.70 -13.42
CA ARG A 194 3.22 17.63 -14.57
C ARG A 194 1.77 17.36 -14.14
N PRO A 195 0.75 17.90 -14.82
CA PRO A 195 -0.66 17.73 -14.41
C PRO A 195 -1.15 16.28 -14.37
N GLU A 196 -0.65 15.40 -15.25
CA GLU A 196 -1.01 13.99 -15.28
C GLU A 196 -0.43 13.19 -14.10
N GLN A 197 0.56 13.74 -13.39
CA GLN A 197 1.13 13.15 -12.18
C GLN A 197 0.25 13.50 -10.99
N ALA A 198 -0.92 12.90 -10.97
CA ALA A 198 -1.93 13.10 -9.96
C ALA A 198 -2.65 11.81 -9.62
N SER A 199 -3.33 11.84 -8.49
CA SER A 199 -4.24 10.81 -8.01
C SER A 199 -5.55 11.45 -7.56
N TYR A 200 -6.64 10.69 -7.58
CA TYR A 200 -7.78 11.02 -6.75
C TYR A 200 -7.49 10.52 -5.34
N TYR A 201 -7.68 11.37 -4.34
CA TYR A 201 -7.21 11.10 -2.99
C TYR A 201 -8.09 11.75 -1.92
N TYR A 202 -8.50 10.95 -0.93
CA TYR A 202 -9.08 11.43 0.30
C TYR A 202 -8.61 10.60 1.49
N SER A 203 -8.78 11.16 2.68
CA SER A 203 -8.44 10.51 3.94
C SER A 203 -9.63 10.49 4.89
N GLU A 204 -9.73 9.48 5.75
CA GLU A 204 -10.56 9.49 6.94
C GLU A 204 -9.65 9.56 8.18
N PRO A 205 -9.40 10.77 8.71
CA PRO A 205 -8.58 10.93 9.91
C PRO A 205 -9.42 10.69 11.18
N GLN A 206 -8.73 10.64 12.32
CA GLN A 206 -9.34 10.58 13.65
C GLN A 206 -10.30 9.39 13.83
N LEU A 207 -10.11 8.30 13.08
CA LEU A 207 -10.92 7.09 13.22
C LEU A 207 -10.72 6.55 14.64
N ARG A 208 -11.81 6.30 15.36
CA ARG A 208 -11.74 5.63 16.67
C ARG A 208 -11.54 4.14 16.45
N VAL A 209 -10.54 3.57 17.11
CA VAL A 209 -10.24 2.13 17.03
C VAL A 209 -10.75 1.39 18.26
N SER A 210 -11.36 0.24 18.04
CA SER A 210 -11.67 -0.76 19.06
C SER A 210 -11.48 -2.16 18.49
N GLY A 211 -11.13 -3.14 19.32
CA GLY A 211 -11.04 -4.54 18.89
C GLY A 211 -10.02 -5.33 19.68
N SER A 212 -9.31 -6.22 19.00
CA SER A 212 -8.25 -7.03 19.59
C SER A 212 -7.05 -7.19 18.67
N VAL A 213 -5.91 -7.45 19.30
CA VAL A 213 -4.67 -7.87 18.64
C VAL A 213 -4.20 -9.19 19.22
N VAL A 214 -3.66 -10.06 18.39
CA VAL A 214 -2.85 -11.21 18.83
C VAL A 214 -1.40 -10.85 18.61
N ARG A 215 -0.57 -11.01 19.65
CA ARG A 215 0.87 -10.73 19.60
C ARG A 215 1.66 -12.04 19.65
N PRO A 216 2.90 -12.05 19.11
CA PRO A 216 3.81 -13.17 19.31
C PRO A 216 3.96 -13.48 20.80
N ALA A 217 4.07 -14.76 21.12
CA ALA A 217 4.22 -15.19 22.50
C ALA A 217 5.63 -14.88 23.03
N GLU A 218 5.73 -14.39 24.27
CA GLU A 218 7.02 -14.17 24.91
C GLU A 218 7.63 -15.51 25.36
N GLY A 219 8.70 -15.94 24.69
CA GLY A 219 9.45 -17.15 25.04
C GLY A 219 8.86 -18.47 24.52
N SER A 220 9.67 -19.53 24.53
CA SER A 220 9.24 -20.85 24.06
C SER A 220 8.23 -21.48 25.04
N GLY A 221 6.98 -21.66 24.59
CA GLY A 221 5.95 -22.41 25.33
C GLY A 221 4.80 -21.56 25.89
N THR A 222 4.77 -20.25 25.64
CA THR A 222 3.60 -19.41 25.92
C THR A 222 2.65 -19.43 24.73
N SER A 223 1.33 -19.47 24.98
CA SER A 223 0.33 -19.39 23.91
C SER A 223 0.16 -17.93 23.44
N PRO A 224 -0.14 -17.68 22.15
CA PRO A 224 -0.45 -16.34 21.67
C PRO A 224 -1.61 -15.72 22.47
N ARG A 225 -1.43 -14.48 22.94
CA ARG A 225 -2.42 -13.79 23.79
C ARG A 225 -3.25 -12.81 22.97
N VAL A 226 -4.56 -13.06 22.91
CA VAL A 226 -5.53 -12.07 22.43
C VAL A 226 -5.61 -10.93 23.45
N THR A 227 -5.32 -9.71 23.02
CA THR A 227 -5.31 -8.50 23.85
C THR A 227 -6.34 -7.53 23.29
N ALA A 228 -7.33 -7.12 24.10
CA ALA A 228 -8.28 -6.07 23.72
C ALA A 228 -7.55 -4.73 23.61
N VAL A 229 -7.93 -3.91 22.62
CA VAL A 229 -7.28 -2.63 22.35
C VAL A 229 -8.29 -1.53 22.03
N THR A 230 -7.89 -0.30 22.32
CA THR A 230 -8.56 0.92 21.84
C THR A 230 -7.53 1.84 21.21
N GLY A 231 -7.94 2.83 20.42
CA GLY A 231 -6.96 3.71 19.80
C GLY A 231 -7.51 4.71 18.81
N SER A 232 -6.62 5.22 17.97
CA SER A 232 -6.94 6.12 16.87
C SER A 232 -6.22 5.70 15.59
N ALA A 233 -6.89 5.85 14.46
CA ALA A 233 -6.36 5.50 13.15
C ALA A 233 -6.61 6.60 12.11
N TRP A 234 -5.95 6.44 10.99
CA TRP A 234 -6.06 7.21 9.77
C TRP A 234 -6.25 6.22 8.63
N LEU A 235 -7.19 6.48 7.73
CA LEU A 235 -7.33 5.73 6.48
C LEU A 235 -7.07 6.66 5.31
N ASP A 236 -6.23 6.24 4.38
CA ASP A 236 -6.08 6.83 3.07
C ASP A 236 -6.71 5.95 2.01
N HIS A 237 -7.38 6.60 1.05
CA HIS A 237 -7.91 5.97 -0.14
C HIS A 237 -7.50 6.76 -1.38
N GLU A 238 -6.61 6.17 -2.19
CA GLU A 238 -5.98 6.83 -3.34
C GLU A 238 -6.07 5.96 -4.59
N TRP A 239 -6.46 6.53 -5.74
CA TRP A 239 -6.41 5.83 -7.04
C TRP A 239 -5.86 6.69 -8.17
N SER A 240 -5.10 6.05 -9.08
CA SER A 240 -4.50 6.72 -10.23
C SER A 240 -4.11 5.76 -11.36
N SER A 241 -3.88 6.30 -12.56
CA SER A 241 -3.30 5.54 -13.68
C SER A 241 -1.85 5.93 -14.01
N THR A 242 -1.36 6.99 -13.36
CA THR A 242 0.00 7.49 -13.52
C THR A 242 0.86 6.98 -12.38
N LEU A 243 1.91 6.24 -12.75
CA LEU A 243 2.96 5.82 -11.84
C LEU A 243 3.80 7.02 -11.39
N LEU A 244 4.70 6.82 -10.42
CA LEU A 244 5.67 7.85 -10.07
C LEU A 244 6.56 8.21 -11.26
N ASP A 245 7.08 9.43 -11.25
CA ASP A 245 8.05 9.87 -12.25
C ASP A 245 9.27 8.92 -12.29
N ALA A 246 9.84 8.69 -13.47
CA ALA A 246 11.01 7.84 -13.64
C ALA A 246 12.26 8.37 -12.88
N ASP A 247 12.31 9.68 -12.64
CA ASP A 247 13.36 10.32 -11.85
C ASP A 247 13.10 10.29 -10.34
N ALA A 248 11.88 9.89 -9.92
CA ALA A 248 11.56 9.71 -8.52
C ALA A 248 12.19 8.43 -7.98
N VAL A 249 12.76 8.49 -6.77
CA VAL A 249 13.30 7.31 -6.07
C VAL A 249 12.34 6.76 -5.04
N GLY A 250 11.47 7.59 -4.49
CA GLY A 250 10.51 7.23 -3.45
C GLY A 250 9.89 8.47 -2.82
N TRP A 251 9.12 8.27 -1.75
CA TRP A 251 8.45 9.34 -1.02
C TRP A 251 8.67 9.23 0.49
N ASP A 252 8.52 10.38 1.15
CA ASP A 252 8.30 10.48 2.59
C ASP A 252 6.84 10.92 2.76
N TRP A 253 6.05 10.19 3.54
CA TRP A 253 4.64 10.51 3.79
C TRP A 253 4.35 10.53 5.29
N LEU A 254 3.49 11.44 5.73
CA LEU A 254 3.01 11.61 7.09
C LEU A 254 1.48 11.75 7.09
N GLY A 255 0.81 10.92 7.89
CA GLY A 255 -0.56 11.15 8.36
C GLY A 255 -0.56 11.27 9.88
N ALA A 256 -1.16 12.33 10.42
CA ALA A 256 -1.13 12.63 11.85
C ALA A 256 -2.50 13.05 12.37
N ASN A 257 -2.95 12.33 13.41
CA ASN A 257 -4.06 12.69 14.26
C ASN A 257 -3.53 13.56 15.42
N LEU A 258 -3.94 14.82 15.45
CA LEU A 258 -3.59 15.74 16.53
C LEU A 258 -4.64 15.68 17.65
N PHE A 259 -4.21 15.88 18.89
CA PHE A 259 -5.05 15.71 20.07
C PHE A 259 -6.16 16.75 20.21
N ASP A 260 -6.03 17.90 19.55
CA ASP A 260 -7.07 18.93 19.49
C ASP A 260 -8.16 18.63 18.45
N GLY A 261 -8.08 17.48 17.76
CA GLY A 261 -8.98 17.07 16.70
C GLY A 261 -8.53 17.49 15.30
N SER A 262 -7.41 18.23 15.17
CA SER A 262 -6.83 18.55 13.87
C SER A 262 -6.29 17.31 13.16
N ALA A 263 -6.18 17.38 11.83
CA ALA A 263 -5.64 16.32 10.99
C ALA A 263 -4.62 16.88 10.01
N LEU A 264 -3.40 16.32 10.00
CA LEU A 264 -2.31 16.72 9.11
C LEU A 264 -1.93 15.56 8.20
N MET A 265 -1.97 15.80 6.90
CA MET A 265 -1.30 14.95 5.90
C MET A 265 -0.19 15.76 5.25
N ALA A 266 1.00 15.17 5.07
CA ALA A 266 2.08 15.78 4.34
C ALA A 266 2.89 14.72 3.59
N PHE A 267 3.40 15.04 2.41
CA PHE A 267 4.35 14.18 1.72
C PHE A 267 5.37 14.96 0.90
N LYS A 268 6.46 14.28 0.56
CA LYS A 268 7.49 14.71 -0.39
C LYS A 268 7.84 13.54 -1.30
N VAL A 269 7.79 13.77 -2.62
CA VAL A 269 8.37 12.87 -3.62
C VAL A 269 9.82 13.29 -3.85
N ARG A 270 10.75 12.34 -3.74
CA ARG A 270 12.19 12.59 -3.80
C ARG A 270 12.76 12.19 -5.15
N SER A 271 13.65 13.00 -5.68
CA SER A 271 14.53 12.64 -6.81
C SER A 271 15.78 11.89 -6.32
N ARG A 272 16.57 11.35 -7.25
CA ARG A 272 17.81 10.61 -6.97
C ARG A 272 18.85 11.36 -6.14
N ASP A 273 18.89 12.68 -6.25
CA ASP A 273 19.80 13.52 -5.46
C ASP A 273 19.20 13.96 -4.11
N GLY A 274 18.03 13.44 -3.74
CA GLY A 274 17.36 13.69 -2.47
C GLY A 274 16.50 14.96 -2.43
N ARG A 275 16.55 15.81 -3.46
CA ARG A 275 15.68 17.01 -3.55
C ARG A 275 14.22 16.63 -3.77
N ALA A 276 13.31 17.49 -3.29
CA ALA A 276 11.88 17.35 -3.55
C ALA A 276 11.60 17.58 -5.03
N MET A 277 11.02 16.60 -5.72
CA MET A 277 10.39 16.80 -7.03
C MET A 277 9.00 17.41 -6.88
N TRP A 278 8.34 17.04 -5.79
CA TRP A 278 7.04 17.54 -5.40
C TRP A 278 6.89 17.41 -3.89
N ALA A 279 6.13 18.31 -3.29
CA ALA A 279 5.74 18.22 -1.89
C ALA A 279 4.36 18.87 -1.70
N HIS A 280 3.60 18.36 -0.74
CA HIS A 280 2.28 18.87 -0.43
C HIS A 280 1.94 18.57 1.03
N ALA A 281 1.10 19.41 1.62
CA ALA A 281 0.48 19.14 2.90
C ALA A 281 -0.93 19.73 2.96
N ALA A 282 -1.79 19.09 3.73
CA ALA A 282 -3.11 19.57 4.07
C ALA A 282 -3.29 19.48 5.58
N LEU A 283 -3.69 20.61 6.20
CA LEU A 283 -4.03 20.68 7.61
C LEU A 283 -5.50 21.06 7.74
N ARG A 284 -6.29 20.20 8.36
CA ARG A 284 -7.60 20.56 8.89
C ARG A 284 -7.46 20.97 10.35
N ASP A 285 -7.84 22.20 10.67
CA ASP A 285 -7.84 22.73 12.04
C ASP A 285 -9.06 22.22 12.86
N PRO A 286 -9.12 22.46 14.19
CA PRO A 286 -10.21 21.96 15.03
C PRO A 286 -11.59 22.53 14.67
N ASN A 287 -11.63 23.66 13.96
CA ASN A 287 -12.86 24.28 13.47
C ASN A 287 -13.27 23.73 12.09
N GLY A 288 -12.54 22.75 11.56
CA GLY A 288 -12.82 22.09 10.28
C GLY A 288 -12.29 22.84 9.06
N ARG A 289 -11.55 23.94 9.22
CA ARG A 289 -10.98 24.67 8.08
C ARG A 289 -9.76 23.93 7.56
N VAL A 290 -9.75 23.67 6.26
CA VAL A 290 -8.64 23.01 5.55
C VAL A 290 -7.72 24.06 4.94
N THR A 291 -6.43 23.97 5.23
CA THR A 291 -5.36 24.76 4.61
C THR A 291 -4.43 23.84 3.85
N ALA A 292 -4.25 24.11 2.56
CA ALA A 292 -3.34 23.39 1.68
C ALA A 292 -2.01 24.15 1.54
N PHE A 293 -0.91 23.40 1.46
CA PHE A 293 0.45 23.93 1.31
C PHE A 293 1.09 23.36 0.04
N GLY A 294 1.73 24.22 -0.73
CA GLY A 294 2.38 23.85 -1.98
C GLY A 294 3.81 23.35 -1.79
N PRO A 295 4.49 22.97 -2.89
CA PRO A 295 5.86 22.42 -2.83
C PRO A 295 6.89 23.32 -2.14
N SER A 296 6.75 24.66 -2.23
CA SER A 296 7.65 25.61 -1.57
C SER A 296 7.45 25.70 -0.06
N ASP A 297 6.28 25.31 0.42
CA ASP A 297 5.86 25.51 1.80
C ASP A 297 6.12 24.27 2.66
N VAL A 298 6.42 23.13 2.03
CA VAL A 298 6.52 21.83 2.68
C VAL A 298 7.95 21.30 2.63
N GLU A 299 8.46 20.90 3.79
CA GLU A 299 9.82 20.40 3.92
C GLU A 299 9.94 19.33 4.98
N PHE A 300 10.64 18.25 4.64
CA PHE A 300 11.01 17.15 5.53
C PHE A 300 12.51 17.23 5.77
N THR A 301 12.92 17.51 7.01
CA THR A 301 14.32 17.64 7.42
C THR A 301 14.69 16.51 8.38
N PRO A 302 15.63 15.62 8.01
CA PRO A 302 16.12 14.59 8.92
C PRO A 302 16.75 15.18 10.19
N ARG A 303 16.40 14.62 11.35
CA ARG A 303 17.06 14.91 12.65
C ARG A 303 17.94 13.76 13.12
N ARG A 304 17.51 12.52 12.84
CA ARG A 304 18.25 11.31 13.21
C ARG A 304 18.01 10.22 12.16
N THR A 305 19.07 9.48 11.87
CA THR A 305 19.03 8.35 10.95
C THR A 305 19.26 7.06 11.72
N TRP A 306 18.52 6.02 11.36
CA TRP A 306 18.76 4.64 11.78
C TRP A 306 19.16 3.81 10.56
N ARG A 307 20.04 2.83 10.75
CA ARG A 307 20.50 1.93 9.70
C ARG A 307 19.99 0.52 9.98
N SER A 308 19.22 -0.03 9.05
CA SER A 308 18.72 -1.40 9.16
C SER A 308 19.87 -2.40 9.18
N PRO A 309 19.94 -3.31 10.17
CA PRO A 309 20.89 -4.41 10.15
C PRO A 309 20.53 -5.50 9.13
N ARG A 310 19.27 -5.53 8.64
CA ARG A 310 18.79 -6.55 7.68
C ARG A 310 19.06 -6.16 6.22
N THR A 311 18.85 -4.90 5.88
CA THR A 311 18.96 -4.42 4.49
C THR A 311 20.13 -3.48 4.27
N ASN A 312 20.82 -3.07 5.35
CA ASN A 312 21.84 -2.01 5.36
C ASN A 312 21.32 -0.63 4.91
N THR A 313 19.99 -0.46 4.82
CA THR A 313 19.35 0.80 4.41
C THR A 313 19.38 1.82 5.52
N ALA A 314 19.66 3.08 5.19
CA ALA A 314 19.66 4.19 6.14
C ALA A 314 18.35 5.00 6.00
N TYR A 315 17.56 5.05 7.07
CA TYR A 315 16.27 5.74 7.13
C TYR A 315 16.33 6.95 8.07
N PRO A 316 15.86 8.13 7.65
CA PRO A 316 15.67 9.29 8.52
C PRO A 316 14.46 9.11 9.45
N VAL A 317 14.58 8.23 10.44
CA VAL A 317 13.47 7.81 11.33
C VAL A 317 12.94 8.90 12.26
N ALA A 318 13.72 9.95 12.53
CA ALA A 318 13.24 11.14 13.22
C ALA A 318 13.42 12.37 12.32
N MET A 319 12.36 13.17 12.21
CA MET A 319 12.31 14.28 11.25
C MET A 319 11.69 15.54 11.86
N THR A 320 11.95 16.66 11.21
CA THR A 320 11.16 17.88 11.32
C THR A 320 10.36 18.05 10.04
N VAL A 321 9.04 18.25 10.16
CA VAL A 321 8.15 18.53 9.04
C VAL A 321 7.67 19.97 9.16
N ARG A 322 7.92 20.78 8.14
CA ARG A 322 7.43 22.17 8.04
C ARG A 322 6.31 22.23 7.01
N ALA A 323 5.24 22.96 7.32
CA ALA A 323 4.20 23.34 6.35
C ALA A 323 3.81 24.81 6.59
N GLY A 324 4.23 25.69 5.68
CA GLY A 324 4.10 27.13 5.85
C GLY A 324 4.78 27.61 7.15
N PRO A 325 4.06 28.31 8.06
CA PRO A 325 4.61 28.80 9.32
C PRO A 325 4.63 27.73 10.43
N LEU A 326 4.14 26.52 10.15
CA LEU A 326 3.97 25.46 11.13
C LEU A 326 5.13 24.47 11.04
N THR A 327 5.56 23.96 12.19
CA THR A 327 6.66 23.00 12.27
C THR A 327 6.35 21.96 13.33
N TRP A 328 6.44 20.70 12.93
CA TRP A 328 6.26 19.53 13.79
C TRP A 328 7.54 18.72 13.85
N GLN A 329 7.73 18.04 14.97
CA GLN A 329 8.82 17.11 15.21
C GLN A 329 8.23 15.71 15.29
N LEU A 330 8.79 14.80 14.50
CA LEU A 330 8.44 13.39 14.46
C LEU A 330 9.52 12.59 15.17
N ASP A 331 9.12 11.80 16.15
CA ASP A 331 9.99 10.86 16.87
C ASP A 331 9.38 9.46 16.78
N PRO A 332 10.13 8.45 16.31
CA PRO A 332 9.58 7.13 16.06
C PRO A 332 9.24 6.43 17.39
N LEU A 333 8.20 5.59 17.38
CA LEU A 333 7.86 4.71 18.51
C LEU A 333 9.03 3.79 18.86
N MET A 334 9.65 3.21 17.82
CA MET A 334 10.91 2.47 17.85
C MET A 334 11.63 2.64 16.52
N ASP A 335 12.94 2.44 16.49
CA ASP A 335 13.75 2.69 15.30
C ASP A 335 13.48 1.67 14.19
N ASP A 336 13.38 0.40 14.55
CA ASP A 336 13.24 -0.69 13.61
C ASP A 336 11.77 -0.95 13.25
N GLN A 337 11.26 -0.11 12.36
CA GLN A 337 9.92 -0.26 11.77
C GLN A 337 10.02 -0.54 10.25
N GLU A 338 11.08 -1.23 9.82
CA GLU A 338 11.28 -1.58 8.42
C GLU A 338 10.46 -2.82 8.03
N LEU A 339 9.72 -2.71 6.92
CA LEU A 339 8.94 -3.75 6.27
C LEU A 339 9.59 -4.11 4.93
N ASP A 340 10.16 -5.31 4.84
CA ASP A 340 10.69 -5.83 3.58
C ASP A 340 9.60 -6.58 2.81
N SER A 341 8.99 -5.91 1.83
CA SER A 341 7.95 -6.49 0.97
C SER A 341 8.40 -6.82 -0.44
N ARG A 342 9.69 -7.12 -0.63
CA ARG A 342 10.25 -7.47 -1.94
C ARG A 342 9.61 -8.70 -2.58
N GLN A 343 8.96 -9.56 -1.80
CA GLN A 343 8.27 -10.75 -2.30
C GLN A 343 6.85 -10.48 -2.81
N SER A 344 6.25 -9.34 -2.46
CA SER A 344 4.89 -8.97 -2.90
C SER A 344 4.85 -7.69 -3.74
N THR A 345 5.32 -6.56 -3.21
CA THR A 345 5.35 -5.25 -3.89
C THR A 345 6.65 -5.01 -4.64
N GLY A 346 7.70 -5.77 -4.31
CA GLY A 346 9.04 -5.57 -4.88
C GLY A 346 9.85 -4.45 -4.21
N ALA A 347 9.37 -3.90 -3.09
CA ALA A 347 9.99 -2.77 -2.41
C ALA A 347 10.26 -3.03 -0.92
N VAL A 348 11.05 -2.15 -0.31
CA VAL A 348 11.28 -2.11 1.14
C VAL A 348 10.80 -0.75 1.63
N TYR A 349 10.03 -0.79 2.71
CA TYR A 349 9.37 0.35 3.33
C TYR A 349 9.89 0.52 4.74
N TRP A 350 9.86 1.74 5.26
CA TRP A 350 9.85 1.96 6.70
C TRP A 350 8.46 2.49 7.05
N GLU A 351 7.73 1.74 7.86
CA GLU A 351 6.29 1.88 8.12
C GLU A 351 6.07 2.12 9.61
N GLY A 352 6.38 3.33 10.07
CA GLY A 352 6.58 3.55 11.48
C GLY A 352 5.60 4.49 12.15
N ALA A 353 5.03 4.00 13.25
CA ALA A 353 4.35 4.82 14.23
C ALA A 353 5.29 5.90 14.76
N ALA A 354 4.86 7.16 14.74
CA ALA A 354 5.61 8.31 15.20
C ALA A 354 4.80 9.18 16.18
N ARG A 355 5.44 9.63 17.26
CA ARG A 355 4.93 10.70 18.12
C ARG A 355 5.10 12.02 17.40
N VAL A 356 4.10 12.90 17.52
CA VAL A 356 4.10 14.21 16.89
C VAL A 356 4.16 15.27 17.98
N SER A 357 5.22 16.07 17.97
CA SER A 357 5.39 17.19 18.90
C SER A 357 5.50 18.53 18.17
N ARG A 358 5.12 19.60 18.86
CA ARG A 358 5.24 20.98 18.36
C ARG A 358 5.59 21.91 19.51
N ALA A 359 6.61 22.75 19.32
CA ALA A 359 7.14 23.64 20.34
C ALA A 359 7.44 22.92 21.69
N GLY A 360 7.95 21.68 21.61
CA GLY A 360 8.29 20.86 22.78
C GLY A 360 7.11 20.16 23.47
N ALA A 361 5.86 20.41 23.04
CA ALA A 361 4.69 19.71 23.56
C ALA A 361 4.33 18.49 22.69
N ASP A 362 3.91 17.40 23.33
CA ASP A 362 3.29 16.26 22.64
C ASP A 362 1.89 16.65 22.17
N VAL A 363 1.65 16.61 20.86
CA VAL A 363 0.42 17.13 20.24
C VAL A 363 -0.33 16.10 19.42
N GLY A 364 0.21 14.90 19.22
CA GLY A 364 -0.47 13.91 18.43
C GLY A 364 0.28 12.61 18.19
N ARG A 365 -0.35 11.77 17.40
CA ARG A 365 0.17 10.48 16.95
C ARG A 365 0.01 10.39 15.45
N GLY A 366 1.03 9.87 14.77
CA GLY A 366 1.00 9.70 13.33
C GLY A 366 1.73 8.45 12.88
N TYR A 367 1.77 8.29 11.57
CA TYR A 367 2.60 7.32 10.88
C TYR A 367 3.47 8.04 9.88
N LEU A 368 4.73 7.62 9.81
CA LEU A 368 5.68 8.06 8.81
C LEU A 368 6.01 6.87 7.92
N GLU A 369 5.74 7.00 6.63
CA GLU A 369 6.10 6.03 5.61
C GLU A 369 7.29 6.55 4.82
N LEU A 370 8.33 5.73 4.70
CA LEU A 370 9.54 6.05 3.94
C LEU A 370 9.80 4.96 2.91
N THR A 371 9.72 5.32 1.63
CA THR A 371 9.98 4.38 0.53
C THR A 371 11.19 4.80 -0.27
N GLY A 372 11.83 3.89 -0.99
CA GLY A 372 12.90 4.27 -1.94
C GLY A 372 14.30 4.48 -1.33
N TYR A 373 14.47 4.23 -0.03
CA TYR A 373 15.78 4.32 0.63
C TYR A 373 16.65 3.08 0.39
N ALA A 374 16.04 1.90 0.21
CA ALA A 374 16.71 0.63 -0.09
C ALA A 374 17.00 0.43 -1.59
N GLY A 375 16.80 1.48 -2.40
CA GLY A 375 16.79 1.45 -3.86
C GLY A 375 15.54 2.13 -4.42
N ALA A 376 15.63 2.65 -5.64
CA ALA A 376 14.51 3.37 -6.25
C ALA A 376 13.27 2.48 -6.38
N LEU A 377 12.10 3.02 -6.01
CA LEU A 377 10.82 2.36 -6.24
C LEU A 377 10.61 2.13 -7.74
N ARG A 378 10.34 0.89 -8.11
CA ARG A 378 9.94 0.51 -9.47
C ARG A 378 8.49 0.04 -9.43
N THR A 379 7.55 0.98 -9.49
CA THR A 379 6.14 0.63 -9.60
C THR A 379 5.82 0.34 -11.07
N GLY A 380 5.94 -0.91 -11.50
CA GLY A 380 5.42 -1.39 -12.79
C GLY A 380 6.20 -0.99 -14.05
N GLY A 381 7.30 -1.69 -14.33
CA GLY A 381 7.97 -1.75 -15.64
C GLY A 381 8.71 -3.09 -15.81
N GLU A 382 8.77 -3.60 -17.04
CA GLU A 382 9.37 -4.88 -17.42
C GLU A 382 10.80 -5.07 -16.88
N ARG A 383 11.13 -6.32 -16.50
CA ARG A 383 12.51 -6.72 -16.18
C ARG A 383 13.37 -6.77 -17.42
#